data_AF-A0A2V7V4S3-F1
#
_entry.id   AF-A0A2V7V4S3-F1
#
_cell.length_a   1.000
_cell.length_b   1.000
_cell.length_c   1.000
_cell.angle_alpha   90.00
_cell.angle_beta   90.00
_cell.angle_gamma   90.00
#
_symmetry.space_group_name_H-M   'P 1'
#
loop_
_entity.id
_entity.type
_entity.pdbx_description
1 polymer ?
#
loop_
_entity_poly.entity_id
_entity_poly.type
_entity_poly.pdbx_seq_one_letter_code
_entity_poly.pdbx_strand_id
1 'polypeptide(L)'
;MSVEAAVALYHRLLEADPAAAREQLEWFQEALHREGVTFDGAPMPSFLRPHFVGRADWAALREQGNRLLELAARVARHAFGGDVGRLCAFLGTPAAEVPWVALDHGPPDVVLSRLDAFLTPDGPRFIEI
;
A
#
# COMPACT_ATOMS: atom_id res chain seq x y z
N MET A 1 12.78 14.13 -17.33
CA MET A 1 11.47 13.82 -17.94
C MET A 1 10.42 13.89 -16.84
N SER A 2 9.34 14.64 -17.04
CA SER A 2 8.24 14.68 -16.05
C SER A 2 7.38 13.42 -16.13
N VAL A 3 6.52 13.21 -15.14
CA VAL A 3 5.57 12.08 -15.12
C VAL A 3 4.61 12.16 -16.31
N GLU A 4 4.10 13.36 -16.61
CA GLU A 4 3.20 13.61 -17.74
C GLU A 4 3.88 13.29 -19.07
N ALA A 5 5.14 13.67 -19.23
CA ALA A 5 5.92 13.36 -20.42
C ALA A 5 6.16 11.85 -20.57
N ALA A 6 6.40 11.13 -19.47
CA ALA A 6 6.56 9.68 -19.48
C ALA A 6 5.25 8.98 -19.88
N VAL A 7 4.12 9.42 -19.33
CA VAL A 7 2.78 8.92 -19.69
C VAL A 7 2.47 9.16 -21.16
N ALA A 8 2.70 10.39 -21.65
CA ALA A 8 2.45 10.73 -23.05
C ALA A 8 3.35 9.93 -24.00
N LEU A 9 4.61 9.70 -23.64
CA LEU A 9 5.50 8.82 -24.40
C LEU A 9 4.97 7.39 -24.43
N TYR A 10 4.55 6.85 -23.29
CA TYR A 10 4.00 5.49 -23.22
C TYR A 10 2.77 5.32 -24.11
N HIS A 11 1.81 6.27 -24.09
CA HIS A 11 0.64 6.19 -24.97
C HIS A 11 1.02 6.25 -26.46
N ARG A 12 1.95 7.14 -26.83
CA ARG A 12 2.44 7.20 -28.22
C ARG A 12 3.10 5.89 -28.66
N LEU A 13 3.82 5.19 -27.78
CA LEU A 13 4.41 3.89 -28.09
C LEU A 13 3.34 2.82 -28.34
N LEU A 14 2.26 2.81 -27.56
CA LEU A 14 1.14 1.88 -27.77
C LEU A 14 0.38 2.18 -29.07
N GLU A 15 0.17 3.46 -29.39
CA GLU A 15 -0.52 3.88 -30.61
C GLU A 15 0.29 3.61 -31.87
N ALA A 16 1.63 3.63 -31.76
CA ALA A 16 2.52 3.38 -32.89
C ALA A 16 2.49 1.91 -33.35
N ASP A 17 2.24 0.95 -32.46
CA ASP A 17 2.13 -0.47 -32.79
C ASP A 17 1.09 -1.19 -31.91
N PRO A 18 -0.21 -1.13 -32.29
CA PRO A 18 -1.28 -1.79 -31.55
C PRO A 18 -1.16 -3.33 -31.51
N ALA A 19 -0.50 -3.94 -32.49
CA ALA A 19 -0.33 -5.38 -32.54
C ALA A 19 0.67 -5.83 -31.48
N ALA A 20 1.84 -5.17 -31.41
CA ALA A 20 2.83 -5.42 -30.36
C ALA A 20 2.25 -5.16 -28.95
N ALA A 21 1.44 -4.11 -28.78
CA ALA A 21 0.78 -3.82 -27.52
C ALA A 21 -0.15 -4.97 -27.07
N ARG A 22 -0.86 -5.59 -28.01
CA ARG A 22 -1.74 -6.72 -27.72
C ARG A 22 -0.96 -7.98 -27.34
N GLU A 23 0.11 -8.28 -28.08
CA GLU A 23 1.01 -9.39 -27.77
C GLU A 23 1.62 -9.24 -26.37
N GLN A 24 2.03 -8.03 -25.99
CA GLN A 24 2.55 -7.75 -24.65
C GLN A 24 1.50 -7.96 -23.54
N LEU A 25 0.24 -7.61 -23.79
CA LEU A 25 -0.84 -7.85 -22.83
C LEU A 25 -1.08 -9.36 -22.62
N GLU A 26 -1.10 -10.13 -23.70
CA GLU A 26 -1.28 -11.59 -23.65
C GLU A 26 -0.11 -12.24 -22.88
N TRP A 27 1.13 -11.86 -23.22
CA TRP A 27 2.32 -12.30 -22.48
C TRP A 27 2.28 -11.92 -21.00
N PHE A 28 1.81 -10.71 -20.66
CA PHE A 28 1.70 -10.26 -19.28
C PHE A 28 0.69 -11.09 -18.48
N GLN A 29 -0.45 -11.43 -19.07
CA GLN A 29 -1.45 -12.28 -18.44
C GLN A 29 -0.92 -13.71 -18.20
N GLU A 30 -0.20 -14.28 -19.16
CA GLU A 30 0.47 -15.57 -18.99
C GLU A 30 1.54 -15.52 -17.90
N ALA A 31 2.31 -14.43 -17.82
CA ALA A 31 3.30 -14.24 -16.77
C ALA A 31 2.63 -14.17 -15.39
N LEU A 32 1.55 -13.41 -15.22
CA LEU A 32 0.80 -13.37 -13.96
C LEU A 32 0.31 -14.76 -13.54
N HIS A 33 -0.17 -15.58 -14.48
CA HIS A 33 -0.57 -16.95 -14.19
C HIS A 33 0.61 -17.81 -13.75
N ARG A 34 1.71 -17.79 -14.50
CA ARG A 34 2.92 -18.58 -14.22
C ARG A 34 3.54 -18.24 -12.86
N GLU A 35 3.55 -16.96 -12.49
CA GLU A 35 4.10 -16.48 -11.21
C GLU A 35 3.10 -16.60 -10.04
N GLY A 36 1.91 -17.18 -10.27
CA GLY A 36 0.91 -17.38 -9.22
C GLY A 36 0.21 -16.10 -8.75
N VAL A 37 0.29 -15.01 -9.53
CA VAL A 37 -0.42 -13.75 -9.27
C VAL A 37 -1.86 -13.87 -9.80
N THR A 38 -2.64 -14.71 -9.14
CA THR A 38 -4.00 -15.08 -9.55
C THR A 38 -5.02 -14.84 -8.43
N PHE A 39 -6.29 -14.67 -8.81
CA PHE A 39 -7.45 -14.65 -7.92
C PHE A 39 -8.51 -15.58 -8.51
N ASP A 40 -8.98 -16.54 -7.71
CA ASP A 40 -9.93 -17.57 -8.16
C ASP A 40 -9.46 -18.32 -9.42
N GLY A 41 -8.15 -18.60 -9.51
CA GLY A 41 -7.53 -19.30 -10.64
C GLY A 41 -7.32 -18.44 -11.91
N ALA A 42 -7.88 -17.23 -11.96
CA ALA A 42 -7.67 -16.28 -13.05
C ALA A 42 -6.51 -15.31 -12.75
N PRO A 43 -5.73 -14.84 -13.74
CA PRO A 43 -4.76 -13.77 -13.53
C PRO A 43 -5.40 -12.53 -12.88
N MET A 44 -4.70 -11.91 -11.94
CA MET A 44 -5.16 -10.68 -11.30
C MET A 44 -5.50 -9.61 -12.35
N PRO A 45 -6.67 -8.95 -12.28
CA PRO A 45 -6.97 -7.80 -13.14
C PRO A 45 -5.95 -6.69 -12.91
N SER A 46 -5.12 -6.43 -13.91
CA SER A 46 -3.99 -5.51 -13.81
C SER A 46 -3.83 -4.69 -15.10
N PHE A 47 -3.05 -3.62 -15.01
CA PHE A 47 -2.84 -2.67 -16.10
C PHE A 47 -1.44 -2.84 -16.68
N LEU A 48 -1.31 -2.82 -18.00
CA LEU A 48 0.00 -2.89 -18.68
C LEU A 48 0.87 -1.66 -18.35
N ARG A 49 0.25 -0.50 -18.15
CA ARG A 49 0.97 0.73 -17.84
C ARG A 49 1.34 0.76 -16.35
N PRO A 50 2.63 0.84 -15.99
CA PRO A 50 3.01 1.09 -14.61
C PRO A 50 2.56 2.48 -14.15
N HIS A 51 2.32 2.65 -12.86
CA HIS A 51 2.15 3.97 -12.28
C HIS A 51 3.51 4.67 -12.21
N PHE A 52 3.67 5.74 -12.99
CA PHE A 52 4.86 6.58 -12.94
C PHE A 52 4.76 7.54 -11.75
N VAL A 53 5.81 7.54 -10.92
CA VAL A 53 5.91 8.40 -9.75
C VAL A 53 7.20 9.22 -9.85
N GLY A 54 7.10 10.53 -9.64
CA GLY A 54 8.27 11.41 -9.61
C GLY A 54 9.19 11.06 -8.44
N ARG A 55 10.50 11.27 -8.58
CA ARG A 55 11.46 10.96 -7.52
C ARG A 55 11.17 11.76 -6.24
N ALA A 56 10.81 13.04 -6.39
CA ALA A 56 10.46 13.90 -5.26
C ALA A 56 9.17 13.42 -4.57
N ASP A 57 8.14 13.10 -5.35
CA ASP A 57 6.87 12.57 -4.82
C ASP A 57 7.07 11.24 -4.09
N TRP A 58 7.90 10.35 -4.64
CA TRP A 58 8.26 9.09 -3.99
C TRP A 58 9.00 9.31 -2.67
N ALA A 59 9.94 10.27 -2.63
CA ALA A 59 10.64 10.62 -1.41
C ALA A 59 9.68 11.17 -0.34
N ALA A 60 8.78 12.08 -0.74
CA ALA A 60 7.77 12.65 0.15
C ALA A 60 6.80 11.59 0.67
N LEU A 61 6.29 10.69 -0.20
CA LEU A 61 5.41 9.59 0.19
C LEU A 61 6.06 8.70 1.24
N ARG A 62 7.32 8.33 1.05
CA ARG A 62 8.06 7.49 2.01
C ARG A 62 8.32 8.21 3.32
N GLU A 63 8.82 9.44 3.28
CA GLU A 63 9.15 10.19 4.49
C GLU A 63 7.90 10.46 5.34
N GLN A 64 6.84 10.98 4.72
CA GLN A 64 5.61 11.30 5.43
C GLN A 64 4.87 10.03 5.88
N GLY A 65 4.88 8.98 5.06
CA GLY A 65 4.28 7.69 5.42
C GLY A 65 4.95 7.05 6.63
N ASN A 66 6.29 7.03 6.67
CA ASN A 66 7.02 6.51 7.83
C ASN A 66 6.67 7.28 9.11
N ARG A 67 6.65 8.62 9.05
CA ARG A 67 6.27 9.46 10.20
C ARG A 67 4.84 9.19 10.67
N LEU A 68 3.92 8.97 9.73
CA LEU A 68 2.53 8.67 10.04
C LEU A 68 2.39 7.29 10.73
N LEU A 69 3.08 6.26 10.24
CA LEU A 69 3.09 4.94 10.88
C LEU A 69 3.72 4.97 12.27
N GLU A 70 4.83 5.70 12.44
CA GLU A 70 5.45 5.91 13.76
C GLU A 70 4.49 6.61 14.73
N LEU A 71 3.76 7.62 14.27
CA LEU A 71 2.75 8.31 15.06
C LEU A 71 1.57 7.37 15.40
N ALA A 72 1.08 6.60 14.43
CA ALA A 72 0.00 5.64 14.62
C ALA A 72 0.37 4.59 15.67
N ALA A 73 1.57 4.02 15.59
CA ALA A 73 2.10 3.07 16.58
C ALA A 73 2.17 3.69 17.98
N ARG A 74 2.63 4.93 18.09
CA ARG A 74 2.66 5.66 19.37
C ARG A 74 1.26 5.90 19.93
N VAL A 75 0.32 6.32 19.09
CA VAL A 75 -1.07 6.54 19.49
C VAL A 75 -1.70 5.23 19.95
N ALA A 76 -1.50 4.12 19.21
CA ALA A 76 -2.00 2.81 19.58
C ALA A 76 -1.49 2.37 20.97
N ARG A 77 -0.19 2.55 21.24
CA ARG A 77 0.39 2.24 22.57
C ARG A 77 -0.16 3.08 23.70
N HIS A 78 -0.47 4.35 23.45
CA HIS A 78 -0.92 5.28 24.49
C HIS A 78 -2.44 5.42 24.53
N ALA A 79 -3.16 4.69 23.68
CA ALA A 79 -4.61 4.60 23.74
C ALA A 79 -5.00 4.15 25.16
N PHE A 80 -6.02 4.80 25.73
CA PHE A 80 -6.43 4.58 27.12
C PHE A 80 -5.32 4.76 28.18
N GLY A 81 -4.27 5.53 27.86
CA GLY A 81 -3.12 5.74 28.74
C GLY A 81 -2.16 4.55 28.81
N GLY A 82 -2.20 3.64 27.83
CA GLY A 82 -1.43 2.40 27.84
C GLY A 82 -2.06 1.28 28.68
N ASP A 83 -3.27 1.51 29.20
CA ASP A 83 -4.02 0.48 29.93
C ASP A 83 -4.69 -0.47 28.94
N VAL A 84 -4.03 -1.62 28.71
CA VAL A 84 -4.53 -2.67 27.83
C VAL A 84 -5.86 -3.24 28.33
N GLY A 85 -6.12 -3.27 29.64
CA GLY A 85 -7.39 -3.72 30.19
C GLY A 85 -8.55 -2.83 29.76
N ARG A 86 -8.35 -1.50 29.79
CA ARG A 86 -9.35 -0.52 29.30
C ARG A 86 -9.52 -0.60 27.79
N LEU A 87 -8.45 -0.82 27.04
CA LEU A 87 -8.53 -1.07 25.60
C LEU A 87 -9.37 -2.32 25.29
N CYS A 88 -9.07 -3.45 25.94
CA CYS A 88 -9.83 -4.70 25.78
C CYS A 88 -11.31 -4.52 26.14
N ALA A 89 -11.60 -3.80 27.24
CA ALA A 89 -12.97 -3.49 27.64
C ALA A 89 -13.69 -2.63 26.59
N PHE A 90 -13.02 -1.63 26.01
CA PHE A 90 -13.58 -0.78 24.96
C PHE A 90 -13.85 -1.57 23.66
N LEU A 91 -12.93 -2.46 23.27
CA LEU A 91 -13.07 -3.30 22.07
C LEU A 91 -14.07 -4.45 22.25
N GLY A 92 -14.52 -4.72 23.49
CA GLY A 92 -15.34 -5.88 23.79
C GLY A 92 -14.60 -7.21 23.60
N THR A 93 -13.28 -7.21 23.83
CA THR A 93 -12.41 -8.38 23.61
C THR A 93 -12.90 -9.57 24.44
N PRO A 94 -13.13 -10.74 23.82
CA PRO A 94 -13.50 -11.96 24.53
C PRO A 94 -12.50 -12.32 25.64
N ALA A 95 -12.99 -12.85 26.76
CA ALA A 95 -12.14 -13.18 27.91
C ALA A 95 -10.99 -14.15 27.58
N ALA A 96 -11.21 -15.05 26.61
CA ALA A 96 -10.17 -15.97 26.12
C ALA A 96 -9.06 -15.27 25.31
N GLU A 97 -9.33 -14.08 24.77
CA GLU A 97 -8.41 -13.31 23.94
C GLU A 97 -7.62 -12.26 24.72
N VAL A 98 -8.14 -11.79 25.87
CA VAL A 98 -7.49 -10.77 26.71
C VAL A 98 -6.04 -11.12 27.08
N PRO A 99 -5.69 -12.37 27.48
CA PRO A 99 -4.30 -12.70 27.78
C PRO A 99 -3.36 -12.53 26.58
N TRP A 100 -3.84 -12.73 25.35
CA TRP A 100 -3.04 -12.57 24.14
C TRP A 100 -2.82 -11.10 23.80
N VAL A 101 -3.85 -10.27 23.94
CA VAL A 101 -3.74 -8.82 23.72
C VAL A 101 -2.85 -8.15 24.77
N ALA A 102 -2.85 -8.67 26.01
CA ALA A 102 -2.00 -8.20 27.09
C ALA A 102 -0.51 -8.55 26.94
N LEU A 103 -0.13 -9.36 25.95
CA LEU A 103 1.28 -9.64 25.65
C LEU A 103 1.91 -8.40 25.00
N ASP A 104 2.54 -7.56 25.83
CA ASP A 104 3.43 -6.51 25.34
C ASP A 104 4.82 -7.10 25.08
N HIS A 105 5.18 -7.22 23.80
CA HIS A 105 6.51 -7.69 23.39
C HIS A 105 7.59 -6.60 23.49
N GLY A 106 7.23 -5.38 23.90
CA GLY A 106 8.11 -4.24 23.90
C GLY A 106 8.45 -3.75 22.48
N PRO A 107 9.24 -2.67 22.37
CA PRO A 107 9.64 -2.13 21.07
C PRO A 107 10.63 -3.04 20.31
N PRO A 108 10.70 -2.92 18.97
CA PRO A 108 9.89 -2.03 18.13
C PRO A 108 8.50 -2.61 17.84
N ASP A 109 7.52 -1.73 17.62
CA ASP A 109 6.28 -2.21 17.00
C ASP A 109 6.59 -2.57 15.56
N VAL A 110 6.24 -3.78 15.16
CA VAL A 110 6.18 -4.12 13.75
C VAL A 110 4.80 -3.70 13.25
N VAL A 111 4.74 -2.52 12.65
CA VAL A 111 3.51 -2.03 12.03
C VAL A 111 3.34 -2.78 10.70
N LEU A 112 2.58 -3.87 10.73
CA LEU A 112 2.08 -4.55 9.54
C LEU A 112 0.82 -3.85 9.05
N SER A 113 0.92 -2.57 8.74
CA SER A 113 -0.16 -1.77 8.13
C SER A 113 0.26 -1.32 6.73
N ARG A 114 -0.74 -1.07 5.90
CA ARG A 114 -0.61 -0.48 4.58
C ARG A 114 -1.16 0.94 4.65
N LEU A 115 -0.34 1.90 4.25
CA LEU A 115 -0.83 3.26 4.01
C LEU A 115 -1.36 3.39 2.59
N ASP A 116 -2.61 3.83 2.48
CA ASP A 116 -3.21 4.18 1.21
C ASP A 116 -3.18 5.70 1.03
N ALA A 117 -2.72 6.15 -0.15
CA ALA A 117 -2.53 7.57 -0.43
C ALA A 117 -2.77 7.94 -1.89
N PHE A 118 -3.25 9.16 -2.11
CA PHE A 118 -3.24 9.81 -3.41
C PHE A 118 -2.05 10.76 -3.52
N LEU A 119 -1.36 10.78 -4.66
CA LEU A 119 -0.38 11.81 -4.97
C LEU A 119 -1.11 13.06 -5.48
N THR A 120 -0.83 14.20 -4.87
CA THR A 120 -1.42 15.50 -5.25
C THR A 120 -0.31 16.52 -5.52
N PRO A 121 -0.60 17.66 -6.17
CA PRO A 121 0.39 18.72 -6.38
C PRO A 121 1.02 19.26 -5.09
N ASP A 122 0.30 19.18 -3.97
CA ASP A 122 0.77 19.65 -2.66
C ASP A 122 1.50 18.55 -1.86
N GLY A 123 1.61 17.34 -2.43
CA GLY A 123 2.21 16.18 -1.79
C GLY A 123 1.23 15.00 -1.61
N PRO A 124 1.66 13.92 -0.93
CA PRO A 124 0.81 12.75 -0.71
C PRO A 124 -0.30 13.05 0.29
N ARG A 125 -1.52 12.62 -0.02
CA ARG A 125 -2.68 12.67 0.86
C ARG A 125 -3.04 11.25 1.29
N PHE A 126 -2.75 10.92 2.54
CA PHE A 126 -3.09 9.63 3.15
C PHE A 126 -4.59 9.57 3.47
N ILE A 127 -5.22 8.44 3.16
CA ILE A 127 -6.67 8.24 3.33
C ILE A 127 -6.99 7.11 4.32
N GLU A 128 -6.10 6.14 4.50
CA GLU A 128 -6.29 4.98 5.38
C GLU A 128 -4.95 4.51 5.94
N ILE A 129 -4.99 3.97 7.17
CA ILE A 129 -3.90 3.29 7.92
C ILE A 129 -4.42 1.94 8.39
#